data_AF-U2E6T1-F1
#
_entry.id   AF-U2E6T1-F1
#
_cell.length_a   1.000
_cell.length_b   1.000
_cell.length_c   1.000
_cell.angle_alpha   90.00
_cell.angle_beta   90.00
_cell.angle_gamma   90.00
#
_symmetry.space_group_name_H-M   'P 1'
#
loop_
_entity.id
_entity.type
_entity.pdbx_description
1 polymer ?
#
loop_
_entity_poly.entity_id
_entity_poly.type
_entity_poly.pdbx_seq_one_letter_code
_entity_poly.pdbx_strand_id
1 'polypeptide(L)'
;MKKHYSVVLMFDQSNCAVKQISKNTYDQIQDMRKRGQDDETIVKSLTEINTMEDNIVINGITIQEAEERAQGEGEDYVVLQAFTS
;
A
#
# COMPACT_ATOMS: atom_id res chain seq x y z
N MET A 1 -21.71 0.96 -4.47
CA MET A 1 -20.32 1.47 -4.58
C MET A 1 -19.39 0.28 -4.49
N LYS A 2 -18.47 0.12 -5.44
CA LYS A 2 -17.42 -0.91 -5.33
C LYS A 2 -16.46 -0.42 -4.24
N LYS A 3 -16.18 -1.24 -3.24
CA LYS A 3 -15.09 -0.94 -2.29
C LYS A 3 -13.78 -1.04 -3.06
N HIS A 4 -12.99 0.02 -3.00
CA HIS A 4 -11.62 0.01 -3.48
C HIS A 4 -10.70 -0.27 -2.28
N TYR A 5 -9.57 -0.91 -2.55
CA TYR A 5 -8.57 -1.24 -1.56
C TYR A 5 -7.26 -0.64 -2.02
N SER A 6 -6.56 -0.01 -1.09
CA SER A 6 -5.34 0.72 -1.40
C SER A 6 -4.21 0.34 -0.46
N VAL A 7 -2.99 0.39 -0.95
CA VAL A 7 -1.77 0.26 -0.16
C VAL A 7 -0.97 1.54 -0.30
N VAL A 8 -0.60 2.13 0.84
CA VAL A 8 0.35 3.23 0.91
C VAL A 8 1.73 2.62 1.13
N LEU A 9 2.61 2.79 0.15
CA LEU A 9 4.01 2.43 0.24
C LEU A 9 4.79 3.64 0.72
N MET A 10 5.30 3.57 1.95
CA MET A 10 6.12 4.62 2.54
C MET A 10 7.59 4.29 2.35
N PHE A 11 8.28 5.05 1.50
CA PHE A 11 9.74 5.00 1.37
C PHE A 11 10.39 5.91 2.42
N ASP A 12 9.82 7.11 2.58
CA ASP A 12 10.08 8.04 3.68
C ASP A 12 8.81 8.89 3.96
N GLN A 13 8.82 9.73 4.99
CA GLN A 13 7.65 10.52 5.39
C GLN A 13 7.16 11.51 4.32
N SER A 14 8.05 11.93 3.43
CA SER A 14 7.80 12.88 2.35
C SER A 14 7.70 12.20 0.98
N ASN A 15 7.93 10.89 0.93
CA ASN A 15 7.95 10.10 -0.28
C ASN A 15 7.16 8.80 -0.09
N CYS A 16 5.87 8.93 -0.37
CA CYS A 16 4.91 7.84 -0.37
C CYS A 16 4.33 7.64 -1.77
N ALA A 17 3.93 6.41 -2.04
CA ALA A 17 3.13 6.05 -3.19
C ALA A 17 1.83 5.39 -2.74
N VAL A 18 0.71 5.72 -3.37
CA VAL A 18 -0.56 5.02 -3.17
C VAL A 18 -0.78 4.13 -4.37
N LYS A 19 -0.98 2.84 -4.12
CA LYS A 19 -1.35 1.86 -5.13
C LYS A 19 -2.74 1.32 -4.85
N GLN A 20 -3.53 1.17 -5.90
CA GLN A 20 -4.79 0.46 -5.81
C GLN A 20 -4.52 -1.04 -5.97
N ILE A 21 -5.06 -1.84 -5.07
CA ILE A 21 -4.85 -3.29 -5.03
C ILE A 21 -6.18 -4.02 -5.06
N SER A 22 -6.13 -5.31 -5.40
CA SER A 22 -7.29 -6.17 -5.27
C SER A 22 -7.60 -6.46 -3.81
N LYS A 23 -8.88 -6.77 -3.51
CA LYS A 23 -9.28 -7.26 -2.19
C LYS A 23 -8.44 -8.46 -1.73
N ASN A 24 -8.10 -9.35 -2.66
CA ASN A 24 -7.31 -10.54 -2.37
C ASN A 24 -5.88 -10.18 -1.91
N THR A 25 -5.26 -9.18 -2.51
CA THR A 25 -3.95 -8.67 -2.07
C THR A 25 -4.07 -7.99 -0.72
N TYR A 26 -5.13 -7.19 -0.48
CA TYR A 26 -5.39 -6.57 0.81
C TYR A 26 -5.53 -7.60 1.94
N ASP A 27 -6.35 -8.63 1.72
CA ASP A 27 -6.57 -9.70 2.69
C ASP A 27 -5.27 -10.47 2.98
N GLN A 28 -4.44 -10.72 1.95
CA GLN A 28 -3.12 -11.33 2.14
C GLN A 28 -2.18 -10.47 2.99
N ILE A 29 -2.09 -9.16 2.75
CA ILE A 29 -1.29 -8.24 3.57
C ILE A 29 -1.72 -8.35 5.04
N GLN A 30 -3.03 -8.33 5.29
CA GLN A 30 -3.59 -8.45 6.64
C GLN A 30 -3.22 -9.79 7.30
N ASP A 31 -3.33 -10.90 6.57
CA ASP A 31 -2.96 -12.21 7.10
C ASP A 31 -1.45 -12.35 7.36
N MET A 32 -0.60 -11.79 6.49
CA MET A 32 0.85 -11.78 6.69
C MET A 32 1.24 -10.98 7.95
N ARG A 33 0.61 -9.81 8.16
CA ARG A 33 0.79 -9.03 9.40
C ARG A 33 0.33 -9.77 10.64
N LYS A 34 -0.82 -10.44 10.60
CA LYS A 34 -1.29 -11.29 11.71
C LYS A 34 -0.33 -12.43 12.04
N ARG A 35 0.41 -12.93 11.04
CA ARG A 35 1.47 -13.93 11.21
C ARG A 35 2.81 -13.34 11.68
N GLY A 36 2.89 -12.02 11.87
CA GLY A 36 4.08 -11.33 12.35
C GLY A 36 5.14 -11.07 11.29
N GLN A 37 4.78 -11.09 9.99
CA GLN A 37 5.71 -10.69 8.94
C GLN A 37 5.89 -9.18 8.92
N ASP A 38 7.13 -8.75 8.67
CA ASP A 38 7.50 -7.35 8.50
C ASP A 38 7.03 -6.80 7.14
N ASP A 39 6.91 -5.47 7.08
CA ASP A 39 6.39 -4.78 5.90
C ASP A 39 7.27 -4.99 4.65
N GLU A 40 8.58 -5.09 4.80
CA GLU A 40 9.51 -5.32 3.69
C GLU A 40 9.29 -6.70 3.06
N THR A 41 9.16 -7.74 3.91
CA THR A 41 8.82 -9.10 3.48
C THR A 41 7.48 -9.14 2.78
N ILE A 42 6.48 -8.39 3.27
CA ILE A 42 5.15 -8.30 2.64
C ILE A 42 5.25 -7.70 1.24
N VAL A 43 5.92 -6.55 1.10
CA VAL A 43 6.10 -5.87 -0.19
C VAL A 43 6.82 -6.78 -1.20
N LYS A 44 7.87 -7.49 -0.77
CA LYS A 44 8.63 -8.41 -1.63
C LYS A 44 7.85 -9.64 -2.06
N SER A 45 6.97 -10.15 -1.21
CA SER A 45 6.21 -11.39 -1.45
C SER A 45 5.01 -11.18 -2.38
N LEU A 46 4.51 -9.95 -2.51
CA LEU A 46 3.30 -9.65 -3.25
C LEU A 46 3.64 -8.96 -4.58
N THR A 47 3.55 -9.71 -5.68
CA THR A 47 3.91 -9.23 -7.03
C THR A 47 3.14 -7.96 -7.42
N GLU A 48 1.85 -7.88 -7.09
CA GLU A 48 0.98 -6.71 -7.38
C GLU A 48 1.46 -5.43 -6.70
N ILE A 49 2.19 -5.55 -5.57
CA ILE A 49 2.80 -4.43 -4.86
C ILE A 49 4.21 -4.15 -5.39
N ASN A 50 4.97 -5.21 -5.71
CA ASN A 50 6.36 -5.14 -6.13
C ASN A 50 6.52 -4.55 -7.55
N THR A 51 5.56 -4.76 -8.46
CA THR A 51 5.59 -4.13 -9.78
C THR A 51 5.41 -2.62 -9.66
N MET A 52 6.46 -1.85 -9.93
CA MET A 52 6.50 -0.41 -9.67
C MET A 52 5.54 0.42 -10.52
N GLU A 53 5.07 -0.03 -11.68
CA GLU A 53 4.37 0.84 -12.64
C GLU A 53 2.88 0.52 -12.83
N ASP A 54 2.50 -0.76 -12.76
CA ASP A 54 1.09 -1.15 -12.79
C ASP A 54 0.43 -0.83 -11.45
N ASN A 55 -0.60 0.02 -11.46
CA ASN A 55 -1.49 0.35 -10.34
C ASN A 55 -1.07 1.48 -9.37
N ILE A 56 -0.06 2.29 -9.70
CA ILE A 56 0.17 3.55 -8.96
C ILE A 56 -0.94 4.54 -9.26
N VAL A 57 -1.63 4.98 -8.21
CA VAL A 57 -2.62 6.08 -8.27
C VAL A 57 -1.91 7.42 -8.16
N ILE A 58 -0.94 7.53 -7.24
CA ILE A 58 -0.13 8.73 -7.02
C ILE A 58 1.21 8.34 -6.38
N ASN A 59 2.26 9.11 -6.68
CA ASN A 59 3.62 8.89 -6.19
C ASN A 59 4.29 10.23 -5.87
N GLY A 60 5.28 10.22 -4.98
CA GLY A 60 6.06 11.40 -4.62
C GLY A 60 5.28 12.40 -3.75
N ILE A 61 4.39 11.89 -2.90
CA ILE A 61 3.58 12.69 -1.97
C ILE A 61 3.94 12.40 -0.52
N THR A 62 3.55 13.28 0.38
CA THR A 62 3.72 13.05 1.82
C THR A 62 2.80 11.93 2.32
N ILE A 63 3.12 11.35 3.48
CA ILE A 63 2.26 10.37 4.13
C ILE A 63 0.86 10.93 4.40
N GLN A 64 0.75 12.20 4.80
CA GLN A 64 -0.53 12.83 5.08
C GLN A 64 -1.41 12.88 3.81
N GLU A 65 -0.85 13.34 2.70
CA GLU A 65 -1.55 13.37 1.41
C GLU A 65 -1.93 11.96 0.94
N ALA A 66 -1.06 10.97 1.19
CA ALA A 66 -1.32 9.57 0.83
C ALA A 66 -2.48 8.99 1.63
N GLU A 67 -2.54 9.27 2.93
CA GLU A 67 -3.66 8.85 3.79
C GLU A 67 -4.95 9.58 3.44
N GLU A 68 -4.92 10.89 3.24
CA GLU A 68 -6.08 11.67 2.79
C GLU A 68 -6.63 11.12 1.48
N ARG A 69 -5.74 10.75 0.54
CA ARG A 69 -6.13 10.18 -0.74
C ARG A 69 -6.70 8.78 -0.61
N ALA A 70 -6.11 7.94 0.24
CA ALA A 70 -6.56 6.58 0.51
C ALA A 70 -7.86 6.55 1.33
N GLN A 71 -8.16 7.60 2.10
CA GLN A 71 -9.43 7.75 2.82
C GLN A 71 -10.55 8.36 1.95
N GLY A 72 -10.18 9.04 0.86
CA GLY A 72 -11.03 9.95 0.10
C GLY A 72 -12.31 9.37 -0.53
N GLU A 73 -12.47 8.05 -0.62
CA GLU A 73 -13.67 7.42 -1.22
C GLU A 73 -14.22 6.22 -0.42
N GLY A 74 -13.95 6.16 0.89
CA GLY A 74 -14.39 5.03 1.73
C GLY A 74 -13.64 3.73 1.45
N GLU A 75 -12.39 3.87 1.00
CA GLU A 75 -11.49 2.76 0.72
C GLU A 75 -10.85 2.24 2.01
N ASP A 76 -10.71 0.91 2.10
CA ASP A 76 -9.92 0.28 3.14
C ASP A 76 -8.45 0.34 2.70
N TYR A 77 -7.56 0.90 3.53
CA TYR A 77 -6.14 1.04 3.20
C TYR A 77 -5.21 0.41 4.22
N VAL A 78 -4.00 0.09 3.78
CA VAL A 78 -2.88 -0.36 4.62
C VAL A 78 -1.63 0.44 4.29
N VAL A 79 -0.88 0.85 5.31
CA VAL A 79 0.43 1.49 5.13
C VAL A 79 1.52 0.45 5.32
N LEU A 80 2.43 0.30 4.37
CA LEU A 80 3.61 -0.57 4.46
C LEU A 80 4.88 0.27 4.33
N GLN A 81 5.86 0.02 5.20
CA GLN A 81 7.21 0.60 5.07
C GLN A 81 7.99 -0.15 3.98
N ALA A 82 8.15 0.49 2.82
CA ALA A 82 8.93 -0.02 1.71
C ALA A 82 10.36 0.52 1.82
N PHE A 83 11.21 -0.16 2.59
CA PHE A 83 12.61 0.23 2.68
C PHE A 83 13.30 -0.02 1.34
N THR A 84 13.79 1.04 0.69
CA THR A 84 14.79 0.91 -0.38
C THR A 84 16.12 0.58 0.29
N SER A 85 16.52 -0.69 0.27
CA SER A 85 17.91 -1.08 0.54
C SER A 85 18.83 -0.63 -0.59
#